data_AF-A0A2S0JPX4-F1
#
_entry.id   AF-A0A2S0JPX4-F1
#
_cell.length_a   1.000
_cell.length_b   1.000
_cell.length_c   1.000
_cell.angle_alpha   90.00
_cell.angle_beta   90.00
_cell.angle_gamma   90.00
#
_symmetry.space_group_name_H-M   'P 1'
#
loop_
_entity.id
_entity.type
_entity.pdbx_description
1 polymer ?
#
loop_
_entity_poly.entity_id
_entity_poly.type
_entity_poly.pdbx_seq_one_letter_code
_entity_poly.pdbx_strand_id
1 'polypeptide(L)'
;MIGRCYAMNQFKEEVLKELREVKFTAEKKQAIAQKARHKSIRRSSSWQYRVVLTTFAITLISFVFLLSNNKDQQAGSQQAANMEQESDTWSILGLLENDFVKGILIFSIYLILACFIKKYLKKKKYGLPVCIQCGESWTKKQAHTLFWKNNAKPIECKHCGKKQYRTNKSMRLNGLIQLPLFQLLFITSFNFQNILIGIAFYVLSIPIIYFILIPYIFALQENDPMQEPQKPLW
;
A
#
# COMPACT_ATOMS: atom_id res chain seq x y z
N MET A 1 46.94 -31.20 38.80
CA MET A 1 46.46 -29.91 38.25
C MET A 1 47.05 -29.53 36.89
N ILE A 2 47.93 -30.32 36.26
CA ILE A 2 48.67 -29.91 35.04
C ILE A 2 47.87 -30.14 33.74
N GLY A 3 46.96 -31.13 33.70
CA GLY A 3 46.19 -31.46 32.49
C GLY A 3 45.10 -30.44 32.08
N ARG A 4 44.62 -29.60 33.02
CA ARG A 4 43.52 -28.65 32.74
C ARG A 4 43.99 -27.39 31.99
N CYS A 5 45.25 -26.98 32.19
CA CYS A 5 45.85 -25.88 31.42
C CYS A 5 46.19 -26.29 29.97
N TYR A 6 46.57 -27.55 29.75
CA TYR A 6 46.92 -28.03 28.40
C TYR A 6 45.72 -28.07 27.47
N ALA A 7 44.57 -28.56 27.95
CA ALA A 7 43.32 -28.61 27.19
C ALA A 7 42.77 -27.21 26.83
N MET A 8 42.90 -26.24 27.74
CA MET A 8 42.44 -24.86 27.50
C MET A 8 43.30 -24.13 26.47
N ASN A 9 44.60 -24.43 26.41
CA ASN A 9 45.50 -23.86 25.41
C ASN A 9 45.23 -24.44 24.01
N GLN A 10 44.96 -25.74 23.89
CA GLN A 10 44.59 -26.33 22.60
C GLN A 10 43.29 -25.75 22.03
N PHE A 11 42.26 -25.63 22.86
CA PHE A 11 40.97 -25.06 22.44
C PHE A 11 41.13 -23.61 21.96
N LYS A 12 41.95 -22.82 22.65
CA LYS A 12 42.24 -21.44 22.26
C LYS A 12 42.94 -21.36 20.90
N GLU A 13 43.86 -22.27 20.62
CA GLU A 13 44.54 -22.34 19.32
C GLU A 13 43.60 -22.75 18.18
N GLU A 14 42.69 -23.69 18.44
CA GLU A 14 41.68 -24.15 17.47
C GLU A 14 40.70 -23.02 17.11
N VAL A 15 40.18 -22.31 18.11
CA VAL A 15 39.29 -21.16 17.90
C VAL A 15 40.01 -20.02 17.17
N LEU A 16 41.29 -19.78 17.48
CA LEU A 16 42.09 -18.77 16.77
C LEU A 16 42.38 -19.18 15.32
N LYS A 17 42.44 -20.48 15.02
CA LYS A 17 42.59 -21.02 13.66
C LYS A 17 41.30 -20.86 12.87
N GLU A 18 40.15 -21.22 13.43
CA GLU A 18 38.84 -21.01 12.80
C GLU A 18 38.53 -19.52 12.58
N LEU A 19 38.81 -18.65 13.56
CA LEU A 19 38.65 -17.20 13.41
C LEU A 19 39.53 -16.62 12.30
N ARG A 20 40.68 -17.24 12.02
CA ARG A 20 41.58 -16.85 10.92
C ARG A 20 41.02 -17.30 9.57
N GLU A 21 40.32 -18.42 9.51
CA GLU A 21 39.61 -18.90 8.32
C GLU A 21 38.29 -18.13 8.07
N VAL A 22 37.64 -17.66 9.13
CA VAL A 22 36.44 -16.80 9.08
C VAL A 22 36.78 -15.33 8.77
N LYS A 23 38.04 -14.90 8.93
CA LYS A 23 38.51 -13.63 8.35
C LYS A 23 38.41 -13.74 6.84
N PHE A 24 37.27 -13.25 6.31
CA PHE A 24 36.94 -13.24 4.89
C PHE A 24 38.20 -13.02 4.04
N THR A 25 38.56 -14.03 3.26
CA THR A 25 39.63 -13.98 2.26
C THR A 25 39.49 -12.69 1.46
N ALA A 26 40.60 -12.04 1.13
CA ALA A 26 40.59 -10.74 0.44
C ALA A 26 39.68 -10.74 -0.81
N GLU A 27 39.63 -11.89 -1.49
CA GLU A 27 38.74 -12.15 -2.63
C GLU A 27 37.24 -12.12 -2.28
N LYS A 28 36.81 -12.74 -1.16
CA LYS A 28 35.41 -12.69 -0.70
C LYS A 28 35.00 -11.27 -0.32
N LYS A 29 35.90 -10.49 0.30
CA LYS A 29 35.65 -9.07 0.59
C LYS A 29 35.49 -8.25 -0.69
N GLN A 30 36.34 -8.49 -1.69
CA GLN A 30 36.23 -7.83 -2.99
C GLN A 30 34.95 -8.23 -3.73
N ALA A 31 34.54 -9.50 -3.70
CA ALA A 31 33.28 -9.95 -4.30
C ALA A 31 32.05 -9.31 -3.64
N ILE A 32 32.04 -9.17 -2.31
CA ILE A 32 30.96 -8.48 -1.58
C ILE A 32 30.96 -6.97 -1.92
N ALA A 33 32.12 -6.33 -1.98
CA ALA A 33 32.25 -4.92 -2.33
C ALA A 33 31.79 -4.64 -3.79
N GLN A 34 32.15 -5.51 -4.74
CA GLN A 34 31.68 -5.40 -6.13
C GLN A 34 30.17 -5.60 -6.24
N LYS A 35 29.60 -6.58 -5.53
CA LYS A 35 28.16 -6.83 -5.51
C LYS A 35 27.37 -5.67 -4.86
N ALA A 36 27.95 -5.00 -3.87
CA ALA A 36 27.38 -3.80 -3.27
C ALA A 36 27.41 -2.60 -4.23
N ARG A 37 28.52 -2.38 -4.95
CA ARG A 37 28.66 -1.30 -5.96
C ARG A 37 27.70 -1.48 -7.15
N HIS A 38 27.51 -2.70 -7.64
CA HIS A 38 26.58 -2.95 -8.74
C HIS A 38 25.10 -2.74 -8.36
N LYS A 39 24.78 -2.79 -7.05
CA LYS A 39 23.43 -2.57 -6.53
C LYS A 39 23.11 -1.08 -6.30
N SER A 40 24.10 -0.26 -5.92
CA SER A 40 23.91 1.18 -5.72
C SER A 40 23.71 1.95 -7.03
N ILE A 41 24.37 1.52 -8.11
CA ILE A 41 24.25 2.16 -9.44
C ILE A 41 22.83 2.01 -10.03
N ARG A 42 22.03 1.05 -9.56
CA ARG A 42 20.68 0.77 -10.12
C ARG A 42 19.53 1.54 -9.45
N ARG A 43 19.78 2.55 -8.61
CA ARG A 43 18.72 3.36 -7.97
C ARG A 43 19.08 4.84 -7.84
N SER A 44 19.07 5.54 -8.97
CA SER A 44 18.70 6.95 -9.00
C SER A 44 17.50 7.06 -9.93
N SER A 45 16.31 6.94 -9.35
CA SER A 45 15.05 6.92 -10.08
C SER A 45 14.68 8.36 -10.48
N SER A 46 15.20 8.80 -11.62
CA SER A 46 14.87 10.07 -12.31
C SER A 46 13.36 10.33 -12.47
N TRP A 47 12.53 9.32 -12.27
CA TRP A 47 11.08 9.39 -12.22
C TRP A 47 10.49 10.23 -11.08
N GLN A 48 11.15 10.30 -9.92
CA GLN A 48 10.59 11.04 -8.79
C GLN A 48 10.56 12.55 -9.06
N TYR A 49 11.61 13.10 -9.68
CA TYR A 49 11.66 14.51 -10.05
C TYR A 49 10.66 14.85 -11.16
N ARG A 50 10.53 13.98 -12.18
CA ARG A 50 9.59 14.21 -13.30
C ARG A 50 8.14 14.24 -12.85
N VAL A 51 7.74 13.33 -11.95
CA VAL A 51 6.37 13.30 -11.42
C VAL A 51 6.09 14.54 -10.58
N VAL A 52 7.00 14.93 -9.69
CA VAL A 52 6.84 16.13 -8.85
C VAL A 52 6.74 17.40 -9.71
N LEU A 53 7.58 17.52 -10.74
CA LEU A 53 7.56 18.65 -11.67
C LEU A 53 6.24 18.72 -12.45
N THR A 54 5.73 17.58 -12.96
CA THR A 54 4.44 17.55 -13.66
C THR A 54 3.29 17.90 -12.72
N THR A 55 3.29 17.42 -11.48
CA THR A 55 2.22 17.76 -10.52
C THR A 55 2.26 19.24 -10.13
N PHE A 56 3.44 19.82 -9.97
CA PHE A 56 3.57 21.23 -9.60
C PHE A 56 3.17 22.16 -10.76
N ALA A 57 3.54 21.80 -12.00
CA ALA A 57 3.14 22.55 -13.20
C ALA A 57 1.61 22.54 -13.39
N ILE A 58 0.96 21.38 -13.22
CA ILE A 58 -0.51 21.29 -13.32
C ILE A 58 -1.17 22.14 -12.24
N THR A 59 -0.70 22.08 -10.99
CA THR A 59 -1.27 22.90 -9.90
C THR A 59 -1.10 24.39 -10.15
N LEU A 60 0.05 24.84 -10.67
CA LEU A 60 0.26 26.25 -11.01
C LEU A 60 -0.64 26.70 -12.16
N ILE A 61 -0.79 25.90 -13.21
CA ILE A 61 -1.67 26.21 -14.33
C ILE A 61 -3.13 26.30 -13.86
N SER A 62 -3.60 25.34 -13.07
CA SER A 62 -4.96 25.38 -12.49
C SER A 62 -5.16 26.58 -11.58
N PHE A 63 -4.18 26.95 -10.77
CA PHE A 63 -4.26 28.10 -9.88
C PHE A 63 -4.28 29.43 -10.64
N VAL A 64 -3.46 29.57 -11.68
CA VAL A 64 -3.46 30.74 -12.58
C VAL A 64 -4.79 30.85 -13.32
N PHE A 65 -5.35 29.73 -13.79
CA PHE A 65 -6.66 29.71 -14.44
C PHE A 65 -7.77 30.16 -13.49
N LEU A 66 -7.78 29.70 -12.24
CA LEU A 66 -8.76 30.12 -11.23
C LEU A 66 -8.63 31.61 -10.87
N LEU A 67 -7.41 32.14 -10.81
CA LEU A 67 -7.18 33.56 -10.57
C LEU A 67 -7.59 34.45 -11.76
N SER A 68 -7.41 33.96 -12.99
CA SER A 68 -7.84 34.69 -14.19
C SER A 68 -9.36 34.74 -14.28
N ASN A 69 -10.04 33.62 -14.03
CA ASN A 69 -11.51 33.54 -14.11
C ASN A 69 -12.21 34.41 -13.04
N ASN A 70 -11.60 34.58 -11.86
CA ASN A 70 -12.11 35.50 -10.84
C ASN A 70 -11.94 36.97 -11.22
N LYS A 71 -10.99 37.30 -12.10
CA LYS A 71 -10.73 38.68 -12.55
C LYS A 71 -11.73 39.11 -13.62
N ASP A 72 -12.18 38.19 -14.46
CA ASP A 72 -13.16 38.44 -15.52
C ASP A 72 -14.59 38.64 -14.97
N GLN A 73 -14.90 38.16 -13.76
CA GLN A 73 -16.20 38.45 -13.12
C GLN A 73 -16.34 39.91 -12.61
N GLN A 74 -15.27 40.71 -12.55
CA GLN A 74 -15.32 42.11 -12.10
C GLN A 74 -15.19 43.15 -13.21
N ALA A 75 -14.94 42.75 -14.47
CA ALA A 75 -14.80 43.69 -15.58
C ALA A 75 -15.54 43.22 -16.83
N GLY A 76 -16.70 43.83 -17.09
CA GLY A 76 -17.21 43.96 -18.45
C GLY A 76 -18.38 43.05 -18.81
N SER A 77 -19.56 43.63 -18.67
CA SER A 77 -20.75 43.33 -19.47
C SER A 77 -20.44 43.37 -20.98
N GLN A 78 -20.22 42.24 -21.63
CA GLN A 78 -20.56 42.03 -23.05
C GLN A 78 -20.98 40.57 -23.26
N GLN A 79 -22.29 40.35 -23.16
CA GLN A 79 -22.96 39.22 -23.78
C GLN A 79 -22.89 39.37 -25.30
N ALA A 80 -22.74 38.24 -26.00
CA ALA A 80 -22.92 38.01 -27.45
C ALA A 80 -21.66 37.54 -28.21
N ALA A 81 -20.97 36.51 -27.72
CA ALA A 81 -20.11 35.66 -28.58
C ALA A 81 -19.84 34.23 -28.05
N ASN A 82 -20.47 33.79 -26.95
CA ASN A 82 -20.22 32.46 -26.36
C ASN A 82 -21.45 31.54 -26.36
N MET A 83 -22.47 31.82 -27.19
CA MET A 83 -23.72 31.04 -27.20
C MET A 83 -23.60 29.61 -27.75
N GLU A 84 -22.49 29.23 -28.37
CA GLU A 84 -22.29 27.85 -28.86
C GLU A 84 -21.42 26.98 -27.95
N GLN A 85 -20.59 27.56 -27.06
CA GLN A 85 -19.65 26.80 -26.22
C GLN A 85 -20.15 26.55 -24.78
N GLU A 86 -21.24 27.21 -24.39
CA GLU A 86 -21.91 26.93 -23.11
C GLU A 86 -22.80 25.69 -23.17
N SER A 87 -23.50 25.43 -24.28
CA SER A 87 -24.52 24.36 -24.36
C SER A 87 -23.99 22.96 -24.03
N ASP A 88 -22.80 22.63 -24.53
CA ASP A 88 -22.17 21.33 -24.27
C ASP A 88 -21.59 21.23 -22.86
N THR A 89 -21.09 22.33 -22.29
CA THR A 89 -20.52 22.36 -20.94
C THR A 89 -21.61 22.27 -19.86
N TRP A 90 -22.76 22.93 -20.06
CA TRP A 90 -23.93 22.81 -19.20
C TRP A 90 -24.53 21.40 -19.21
N SER A 91 -24.45 20.69 -20.34
CA SER A 91 -24.99 19.33 -20.44
C SER A 91 -24.25 18.30 -19.57
N ILE A 92 -22.91 18.40 -19.49
CA ILE A 92 -22.07 17.47 -18.72
C ILE A 92 -22.09 17.81 -17.23
N LEU A 93 -22.04 19.11 -16.86
CA LEU A 93 -22.15 19.52 -15.46
C LEU A 93 -23.56 19.30 -14.89
N GLY A 94 -24.60 19.50 -15.69
CA GLY A 94 -25.99 19.22 -15.29
C GLY A 94 -26.24 17.73 -15.07
N LEU A 95 -25.63 16.86 -15.87
CA LEU A 95 -25.68 15.40 -15.65
C LEU A 95 -24.95 15.03 -14.34
N LEU A 96 -23.91 15.78 -13.97
CA LEU A 96 -23.20 15.67 -12.70
C LEU A 96 -23.98 16.23 -11.52
N GLU A 97 -25.11 16.92 -11.70
CA GLU A 97 -25.93 17.44 -10.61
C GLU A 97 -26.77 16.33 -9.96
N ASN A 98 -27.15 15.33 -10.76
CA ASN A 98 -27.90 14.16 -10.29
C ASN A 98 -27.05 13.30 -9.32
N ASP A 99 -27.52 13.19 -8.09
CA ASP A 99 -26.90 12.40 -7.02
C ASP A 99 -26.65 10.93 -7.42
N PHE A 100 -27.52 10.32 -8.24
CA PHE A 100 -27.29 8.96 -8.72
C PHE A 100 -26.08 8.87 -9.66
N VAL A 101 -25.93 9.84 -10.55
CA VAL A 101 -24.82 9.90 -11.49
C VAL A 101 -23.51 10.14 -10.73
N LYS A 102 -23.50 11.09 -9.79
CA LYS A 102 -22.36 11.32 -8.89
C LYS A 102 -21.97 10.04 -8.16
N GLY A 103 -22.96 9.34 -7.59
CA GLY A 103 -22.77 8.07 -6.88
C GLY A 103 -22.15 6.99 -7.74
N ILE A 104 -22.68 6.77 -8.95
CA ILE A 104 -22.16 5.79 -9.92
C ILE A 104 -20.73 6.13 -10.33
N LEU A 105 -20.45 7.40 -10.62
CA LEU A 105 -19.13 7.87 -11.02
C LEU A 105 -18.11 7.65 -9.91
N ILE A 106 -18.40 8.10 -8.69
CA ILE A 106 -17.55 7.89 -7.51
C ILE A 106 -17.31 6.39 -7.29
N PHE A 107 -18.39 5.59 -7.28
CA PHE A 107 -18.29 4.14 -7.12
C PHE A 107 -17.38 3.49 -8.17
N SER A 108 -17.50 3.90 -9.44
CA SER A 108 -16.67 3.38 -10.53
C SER A 108 -15.19 3.71 -10.33
N ILE A 109 -14.86 4.94 -9.90
CA ILE A 109 -13.49 5.36 -9.59
C ILE A 109 -12.89 4.50 -8.49
N TYR A 110 -13.64 4.26 -7.41
CA TYR A 110 -13.17 3.42 -6.31
C TYR A 110 -12.98 1.95 -6.72
N LEU A 111 -13.85 1.40 -7.57
CA LEU A 111 -13.67 0.05 -8.12
C LEU A 111 -12.42 -0.04 -9.01
N ILE A 112 -12.20 0.96 -9.85
CA ILE A 112 -11.01 1.05 -10.70
C ILE A 112 -9.75 1.11 -9.83
N LEU A 113 -9.74 1.98 -8.81
CA LEU A 113 -8.63 2.10 -7.87
C LEU A 113 -8.37 0.78 -7.12
N ALA A 114 -9.41 0.11 -6.63
CA ALA A 114 -9.29 -1.20 -5.98
C ALA A 114 -8.72 -2.25 -6.93
N CYS A 115 -9.12 -2.24 -8.21
CA CYS A 115 -8.55 -3.11 -9.24
C CYS A 115 -7.07 -2.81 -9.51
N PHE A 116 -6.67 -1.53 -9.54
CA PHE A 116 -5.28 -1.12 -9.68
C PHE A 116 -4.44 -1.54 -8.48
N ILE A 117 -4.94 -1.32 -7.25
CA ILE A 117 -4.27 -1.77 -6.02
C ILE A 117 -4.11 -3.28 -6.05
N LYS A 118 -5.15 -4.04 -6.39
CA LYS A 118 -5.07 -5.50 -6.55
C LYS A 118 -4.01 -5.92 -7.56
N LYS A 119 -3.95 -5.27 -8.73
CA LYS A 119 -2.90 -5.52 -9.74
C LYS A 119 -1.51 -5.21 -9.20
N TYR A 120 -1.37 -4.11 -8.46
CA TYR A 120 -0.11 -3.70 -7.84
C TYR A 120 0.34 -4.69 -6.76
N LEU A 121 -0.57 -5.13 -5.89
CA LEU A 121 -0.30 -6.13 -4.86
C LEU A 121 0.18 -7.45 -5.47
N LYS A 122 -0.49 -7.93 -6.53
CA LYS A 122 -0.05 -9.10 -7.30
C LYS A 122 1.35 -8.92 -7.88
N LYS A 123 1.65 -7.77 -8.49
CA LYS A 123 3.00 -7.47 -9.03
C LYS A 123 4.09 -7.47 -7.93
N LYS A 124 3.76 -7.02 -6.73
CA LYS A 124 4.66 -7.03 -5.56
C LYS A 124 4.76 -8.40 -4.86
N LYS A 125 4.18 -9.46 -5.45
CA LYS A 125 4.11 -10.82 -4.91
C LYS A 125 3.32 -10.94 -3.59
N TYR A 126 2.43 -9.97 -3.32
CA TYR A 126 1.39 -10.20 -2.33
C TYR A 126 0.33 -11.09 -2.96
N GLY A 127 0.23 -12.32 -2.45
CA GLY A 127 -0.66 -13.35 -2.92
C GLY A 127 -1.63 -13.77 -1.82
N LEU A 128 -2.30 -14.89 -2.05
CA LEU A 128 -3.07 -15.53 -1.00
C LEU A 128 -2.11 -15.92 0.14
N PRO A 129 -2.56 -15.88 1.40
CA PRO A 129 -1.72 -16.26 2.53
C PRO A 129 -1.27 -17.71 2.36
N VAL A 130 0.01 -17.96 2.59
CA VAL A 130 0.60 -19.29 2.55
C VAL A 130 1.03 -19.65 3.97
N CYS A 131 0.74 -20.87 4.38
CA CYS A 131 1.21 -21.37 5.66
C CYS A 131 2.74 -21.50 5.63
N ILE A 132 3.43 -20.89 6.60
CA ILE A 132 4.91 -20.94 6.67
C ILE A 132 5.41 -22.37 6.96
N GLN A 133 4.60 -23.15 7.68
CA GLN A 133 5.01 -24.44 8.21
C GLN A 133 4.73 -25.59 7.23
N CYS A 134 3.57 -25.60 6.55
CA CYS A 134 3.23 -26.64 5.57
C CYS A 134 3.37 -26.18 4.11
N GLY A 135 3.57 -24.89 3.84
CA GLY A 135 3.66 -24.35 2.48
C GLY A 135 2.33 -24.30 1.73
N GLU A 136 1.22 -24.73 2.34
CA GLU A 136 -0.08 -24.78 1.68
C GLU A 136 -0.68 -23.37 1.51
N SER A 137 -1.15 -23.09 0.29
CA SER A 137 -1.79 -21.81 -0.04
C SER A 137 -3.25 -21.80 0.38
N TRP A 138 -3.68 -20.73 1.06
CA TRP A 138 -5.04 -20.61 1.50
C TRP A 138 -5.95 -20.31 0.33
N THR A 139 -7.21 -20.75 0.39
CA THR A 139 -8.22 -20.36 -0.59
C THR A 139 -8.76 -18.95 -0.31
N LYS A 140 -9.28 -18.27 -1.33
CA LYS A 140 -9.89 -16.92 -1.16
C LYS A 140 -10.99 -16.92 -0.08
N LYS A 141 -11.81 -17.97 -0.06
CA LYS A 141 -12.87 -18.16 0.94
C LYS A 141 -12.30 -18.19 2.36
N GLN A 142 -11.23 -18.97 2.58
CA GLN A 142 -10.56 -19.04 3.88
C GLN A 142 -9.96 -17.68 4.29
N ALA A 143 -9.35 -16.94 3.34
CA ALA A 143 -8.81 -15.61 3.61
C ALA A 143 -9.90 -14.60 3.98
N HIS A 144 -11.09 -14.68 3.38
CA HIS A 144 -12.23 -13.87 3.81
C HIS A 144 -12.72 -14.26 5.19
N THR A 145 -12.95 -15.56 5.45
CA THR A 145 -13.35 -16.04 6.78
C THR A 145 -12.37 -15.58 7.85
N LEU A 146 -11.07 -15.57 7.53
CA LEU A 146 -10.03 -15.09 8.43
C LEU A 146 -10.17 -13.60 8.74
N PHE A 147 -10.42 -12.76 7.73
CA PHE A 147 -10.61 -11.32 7.95
C PHE A 147 -11.78 -11.02 8.88
N TRP A 148 -12.87 -11.78 8.75
CA TRP A 148 -14.05 -11.63 9.60
C TRP A 148 -13.84 -12.20 11.01
N LYS A 149 -12.93 -13.17 11.19
CA LYS A 149 -12.58 -13.71 12.51
C LYS A 149 -11.56 -12.77 13.18
N ASN A 150 -11.93 -12.24 14.36
CA ASN A 150 -11.18 -11.27 15.16
C ASN A 150 -9.64 -11.30 14.98
N ASN A 151 -9.08 -10.16 14.54
CA ASN A 151 -7.66 -9.92 14.23
C ASN A 151 -6.67 -10.08 15.41
N ALA A 152 -7.15 -10.36 16.62
CA ALA A 152 -6.35 -10.38 17.85
C ALA A 152 -5.93 -11.80 18.30
N LYS A 153 -6.40 -12.86 17.63
CA LYS A 153 -6.06 -14.25 17.99
C LYS A 153 -5.03 -14.84 17.02
N PRO A 154 -4.17 -15.75 17.50
CA PRO A 154 -3.33 -16.56 16.64
C PRO A 154 -4.22 -17.33 15.66
N ILE A 155 -3.81 -17.29 14.40
CA ILE A 155 -4.50 -17.87 13.27
C ILE A 155 -4.06 -19.33 13.18
N GLU A 156 -4.97 -20.26 13.44
CA GLU A 156 -4.68 -21.69 13.31
C GLU A 156 -4.83 -22.13 11.85
N CYS A 157 -3.77 -22.72 11.30
CA CYS A 157 -3.82 -23.29 9.96
C CYS A 157 -4.73 -24.53 9.94
N LYS A 158 -5.71 -24.57 9.02
CA LYS A 158 -6.62 -25.72 8.87
C LYS A 158 -5.93 -27.02 8.42
N HIS A 159 -4.76 -26.91 7.80
CA HIS A 159 -4.04 -28.06 7.26
C HIS A 159 -3.08 -28.67 8.28
N CYS A 160 -2.37 -27.84 9.06
CA CYS A 160 -1.35 -28.32 10.00
C CYS A 160 -1.60 -27.99 11.47
N GLY A 161 -2.70 -27.28 11.80
CA GLY A 161 -3.08 -26.92 13.17
C GLY A 161 -2.17 -25.90 13.88
N LYS A 162 -1.04 -25.52 13.26
CA LYS A 162 -0.09 -24.59 13.86
C LYS A 162 -0.62 -23.15 13.86
N LYS A 163 -0.31 -22.43 14.93
CA LYS A 163 -0.66 -21.02 15.15
C LYS A 163 0.27 -20.11 14.36
N GLN A 164 -0.29 -19.08 13.74
CA GLN A 164 0.41 -18.07 12.94
C GLN A 164 -0.14 -16.69 13.22
N TYR A 165 0.68 -15.67 13.06
CA TYR A 165 0.34 -14.29 13.33
C TYR A 165 0.36 -13.45 12.06
N ARG A 166 -0.36 -12.33 12.08
CA ARG A 166 -0.35 -11.37 10.98
C ARG A 166 0.94 -10.55 11.05
N THR A 167 1.57 -10.31 9.91
CA THR A 167 2.76 -9.44 9.86
C THR A 167 2.39 -7.98 10.15
N ASN A 168 3.28 -7.26 10.83
CA ASN A 168 3.20 -5.81 11.01
C ASN A 168 3.02 -5.06 9.68
N LYS A 169 3.67 -5.55 8.62
CA LYS A 169 3.54 -5.00 7.26
C LYS A 169 2.12 -5.17 6.70
N SER A 170 1.50 -6.33 6.91
CA SER A 170 0.11 -6.60 6.50
C SER A 170 -0.88 -5.75 7.30
N MET A 171 -0.63 -5.50 8.60
CA MET A 171 -1.45 -4.62 9.43
C MET A 171 -1.35 -3.16 8.98
N ARG A 172 -0.14 -2.66 8.72
CA ARG A 172 0.06 -1.30 8.17
C ARG A 172 -0.60 -1.15 6.79
N LEU A 173 -0.48 -2.16 5.93
CA LEU A 173 -1.12 -2.16 4.62
C LEU A 173 -2.67 -2.15 4.75
N ASN A 174 -3.22 -2.88 5.72
CA ASN A 174 -4.66 -2.83 6.02
C ASN A 174 -5.10 -1.43 6.42
N GLY A 175 -4.35 -0.77 7.32
CA GLY A 175 -4.63 0.60 7.75
C GLY A 175 -4.55 1.59 6.59
N LEU A 176 -3.54 1.44 5.71
CA LEU A 176 -3.41 2.27 4.50
C LEU A 176 -4.59 2.09 3.52
N ILE A 177 -5.18 0.89 3.45
CA ILE A 177 -6.38 0.63 2.63
C ILE A 177 -7.63 1.27 3.24
N GLN A 178 -7.69 1.45 4.57
CA GLN A 178 -8.82 2.11 5.23
C GLN A 178 -8.84 3.64 5.05
N LEU A 179 -7.70 4.29 4.85
CA LEU A 179 -7.63 5.74 4.62
C LEU A 179 -8.55 6.23 3.48
N PRO A 180 -8.47 5.69 2.23
CA PRO A 180 -9.38 6.04 1.12
C PRO A 180 -10.86 5.77 1.40
N LEU A 181 -11.17 4.86 2.32
CA LEU A 181 -12.54 4.56 2.70
C LEU A 181 -13.12 5.64 3.62
N PHE A 182 -12.34 6.16 4.58
CA PHE A 182 -12.76 7.31 5.39
C PHE A 182 -12.93 8.58 4.55
N GLN A 183 -12.10 8.75 3.53
CA GLN A 183 -12.23 9.87 2.59
C GLN A 183 -13.53 9.77 1.76
N LEU A 184 -14.01 8.56 1.46
CA LEU A 184 -15.29 8.33 0.78
C LEU A 184 -16.46 8.86 1.60
N LEU A 185 -16.45 8.65 2.93
CA LEU A 185 -17.47 9.14 3.84
C LEU A 185 -17.53 10.68 3.85
N PHE A 186 -16.38 11.35 3.90
CA PHE A 186 -16.31 12.80 3.83
C PHE A 186 -16.85 13.30 2.48
N ILE A 187 -16.42 12.71 1.38
CA ILE A 187 -16.88 13.07 0.03
C ILE A 187 -18.40 12.91 -0.11
N THR A 188 -19.00 11.86 0.46
CA THR A 188 -20.45 11.66 0.39
C THR A 188 -21.24 12.68 1.21
N SER A 189 -20.70 13.18 2.32
CA SER A 189 -21.40 14.14 3.18
C SER A 189 -21.46 15.55 2.61
N PHE A 190 -20.46 15.97 1.81
CA PHE A 190 -20.38 17.34 1.28
C PHE A 190 -20.91 17.51 -0.15
N ASN A 191 -21.00 16.44 -0.96
CA ASN A 191 -21.30 16.56 -2.40
C ASN A 191 -22.71 16.14 -2.83
N PHE A 192 -23.43 15.41 -1.99
CA PHE A 192 -24.76 14.88 -2.31
C PHE A 192 -25.83 15.79 -1.72
N GLN A 193 -26.82 16.16 -2.53
CA GLN A 193 -27.99 16.89 -2.03
C GLN A 193 -28.83 15.95 -1.13
N ASN A 194 -28.97 14.69 -1.56
CA ASN A 194 -29.63 13.62 -0.82
C ASN A 194 -28.59 12.75 -0.09
N ILE A 195 -28.38 13.03 1.19
CA ILE A 195 -27.42 12.32 2.05
C ILE A 195 -27.69 10.80 2.07
N LEU A 196 -28.96 10.37 2.04
CA LEU A 196 -29.33 8.94 2.05
C LEU A 196 -28.78 8.18 0.84
N ILE A 197 -28.79 8.79 -0.35
CA ILE A 197 -28.24 8.19 -1.57
C ILE A 197 -26.72 8.02 -1.42
N GLY A 198 -26.03 9.06 -0.93
CA GLY A 198 -24.60 8.99 -0.62
C GLY A 198 -24.25 7.87 0.36
N ILE A 199 -25.02 7.75 1.46
CA ILE A 199 -24.86 6.68 2.45
C ILE A 199 -25.09 5.30 1.81
N ALA A 200 -26.12 5.13 0.97
CA ALA A 200 -26.38 3.86 0.31
C ALA A 200 -25.20 3.41 -0.57
N PHE A 201 -24.65 4.31 -1.40
CA PHE A 201 -23.46 4.02 -2.20
C PHE A 201 -22.23 3.72 -1.32
N TYR A 202 -22.03 4.45 -0.22
CA TYR A 202 -20.95 4.19 0.73
C TYR A 202 -21.07 2.77 1.31
N VAL A 203 -22.22 2.42 1.89
CA VAL A 203 -22.47 1.11 2.52
C VAL A 203 -22.33 -0.04 1.52
N LEU A 204 -22.70 0.15 0.25
CA LEU A 204 -22.53 -0.86 -0.80
C LEU A 204 -21.07 -0.98 -1.28
N SER A 205 -20.34 0.13 -1.39
CA SER A 205 -18.99 0.14 -1.92
C SER A 205 -17.96 -0.53 -1.03
N ILE A 206 -18.07 -0.30 0.28
CA ILE A 206 -17.16 -0.81 1.31
C ILE A 206 -16.99 -2.34 1.24
N PRO A 207 -18.05 -3.16 1.35
CA PRO A 207 -17.92 -4.62 1.32
C PRO A 207 -17.38 -5.12 -0.02
N ILE A 208 -17.69 -4.46 -1.14
CA ILE A 208 -17.18 -4.83 -2.46
C ILE A 208 -15.66 -4.61 -2.53
N ILE A 209 -15.17 -3.45 -2.10
CA ILE A 209 -13.73 -3.15 -2.07
C ILE A 209 -12.99 -4.14 -1.17
N TYR A 210 -13.53 -4.41 0.03
CA TYR A 210 -12.99 -5.41 0.94
C TYR A 210 -12.96 -6.79 0.31
N PHE A 211 -14.05 -7.21 -0.35
CA PHE A 211 -14.12 -8.50 -1.04
C PHE A 211 -13.03 -8.64 -2.12
N ILE A 212 -12.71 -7.55 -2.83
CA ILE A 212 -11.69 -7.55 -3.89
C ILE A 212 -10.26 -7.61 -3.32
N LEU A 213 -9.99 -6.90 -2.21
CA LEU A 213 -8.63 -6.67 -1.70
C LEU A 213 -8.19 -7.63 -0.59
N ILE A 214 -9.08 -8.02 0.32
CA ILE A 214 -8.79 -8.88 1.49
C ILE A 214 -7.91 -10.10 1.19
N PRO A 215 -8.17 -10.91 0.15
CA PRO A 215 -7.39 -12.12 -0.06
C PRO A 215 -5.92 -11.86 -0.44
N TYR A 216 -5.56 -10.62 -0.77
CA TYR A 216 -4.21 -10.24 -1.22
C TYR A 216 -3.43 -9.41 -0.20
N ILE A 217 -4.03 -9.03 0.92
CA ILE A 217 -3.37 -8.17 1.92
C ILE A 217 -2.76 -8.95 3.07
N PHE A 218 -3.09 -10.24 3.20
CA PHE A 218 -2.61 -11.08 4.29
C PHE A 218 -1.24 -11.67 4.01
N ALA A 219 -0.28 -11.31 4.87
CA ALA A 219 1.00 -11.99 4.98
C ALA A 219 1.15 -12.48 6.43
N LEU A 220 1.45 -13.77 6.57
CA LEU A 220 1.56 -14.47 7.83
C LEU A 220 3.03 -14.49 8.30
N GLN A 221 3.24 -14.58 9.62
CA GLN A 221 4.51 -14.79 10.31
C GLN A 221 4.33 -15.80 11.44
N GLU A 222 5.41 -16.43 11.88
CA GLU A 222 5.38 -17.45 12.94
C GLU A 222 5.39 -16.83 14.34
N ASN A 223 6.17 -15.76 14.54
CA ASN A 223 6.30 -15.10 15.82
C ASN A 223 5.22 -14.03 16.03
N ASP A 224 4.82 -13.84 17.28
CA ASP A 224 3.89 -12.77 17.65
C ASP A 224 4.56 -11.40 17.42
N PRO A 225 4.03 -10.53 16.54
CA PRO A 225 4.57 -9.18 16.35
C PRO A 225 4.61 -8.34 17.62
N MET A 226 3.79 -8.65 18.62
CA MET A 226 3.75 -7.93 19.89
C MET A 226 4.86 -8.37 20.86
N GLN A 227 5.57 -9.45 20.56
CA GLN A 227 6.73 -9.93 21.33
C GLN A 227 8.07 -9.69 20.61
N GLU A 228 8.07 -9.12 19.40
CA GLU A 228 9.33 -8.78 18.72
C GLU A 228 10.07 -7.68 19.52
N PRO A 229 11.33 -7.90 19.92
CA PRO A 229 12.14 -6.83 20.50
C PRO A 229 12.25 -5.70 19.48
N GLN A 230 11.96 -4.46 19.90
CA GLN A 230 12.08 -3.29 19.05
C GLN A 230 13.47 -3.27 18.41
N LYS A 231 13.52 -3.56 17.10
CA LYS A 231 14.79 -3.48 16.38
C LYS A 231 15.18 -2.00 16.32
N PRO A 232 16.34 -1.61 16.87
CA PRO A 232 16.73 -0.22 16.87
C PRO A 232 16.80 0.30 15.44
N LEU A 233 16.37 1.55 15.26
CA LEU A 233 16.19 2.18 13.96
C LEU A 233 17.51 2.75 13.38
N TRP A 234 18.64 2.18 13.77
CA TRP A 234 19.99 2.58 13.34
C TRP A 234 20.72 1.40 12.68
#